data_AF-A0A559KJR0-F1
#
_entry.id   AF-A0A559KJR0-F1
#
_cell.length_a   1.000
_cell.length_b   1.000
_cell.length_c   1.000
_cell.angle_alpha   90.00
_cell.angle_beta   90.00
_cell.angle_gamma   90.00
#
_symmetry.space_group_name_H-M   'P 1'
#
loop_
_entity.id
_entity.type
_entity.pdbx_description
1 polymer ?
#
loop_
_entity_poly.entity_id
_entity_poly.type
_entity_poly.pdbx_seq_one_letter_code
_entity_poly.pdbx_strand_id
1 'polypeptide(L)'
;MANEKFLETQKGKVIVGVSIFAAVIVVYIAFAAWLKFWPFSAKLTKDSYNTIRTSFKVETDDTKINVDTNDKAKTLVQPLRDQFEKINKIKKQLQETTQTKLTTVENEISQAEAKAKTNPFATVDFRNAYKKISQDDINSLLDLVKQDLNL
;
A
#
# COMPACT_ATOMS: atom_id res chain seq x y z
N MET A 1 31.12 39.18 -29.53
CA MET A 1 30.22 38.04 -29.34
C MET A 1 30.78 37.16 -28.24
N ALA A 2 29.95 36.85 -27.25
CA ALA A 2 30.01 35.73 -26.31
C ALA A 2 31.19 35.61 -25.31
N ASN A 3 30.80 35.82 -24.05
CA ASN A 3 31.09 34.99 -22.87
C ASN A 3 32.26 35.36 -21.95
N GLU A 4 31.94 36.32 -21.09
CA GLU A 4 32.23 36.30 -19.65
C GLU A 4 31.97 34.90 -19.05
N LYS A 5 32.94 34.35 -18.31
CA LYS A 5 32.73 33.47 -17.15
C LYS A 5 33.89 33.68 -16.17
N PHE A 6 33.81 34.65 -15.26
CA PHE A 6 33.09 34.55 -13.97
C PHE A 6 33.54 33.34 -13.13
N LEU A 7 34.85 33.06 -13.09
CA LEU A 7 35.45 32.02 -12.23
C LEU A 7 36.46 32.57 -11.21
N GLU A 8 36.38 33.86 -10.89
CA GLU A 8 37.06 34.41 -9.73
C GLU A 8 36.14 35.39 -9.03
N THR A 9 35.24 34.89 -8.18
CA THR A 9 34.84 35.45 -6.88
C THR A 9 33.46 34.96 -6.48
N GLN A 10 33.41 34.04 -5.51
CA GLN A 10 32.35 33.93 -4.50
C GLN A 10 32.82 32.92 -3.44
N LYS A 11 33.68 33.36 -2.52
CA LYS A 11 33.31 33.47 -1.10
C LYS A 11 31.89 32.97 -0.78
N GLY A 12 31.83 31.88 -0.02
CA GLY A 12 30.77 31.71 0.98
C GLY A 12 29.87 30.49 0.81
N LYS A 13 30.25 29.39 1.46
CA LYS A 13 29.37 28.33 1.98
C LYS A 13 28.56 27.55 0.93
N VAL A 14 29.23 26.61 0.26
CA VAL A 14 28.52 25.37 -0.13
C VAL A 14 28.36 24.53 1.13
N ILE A 15 27.12 24.37 1.55
CA ILE A 15 26.67 23.45 2.59
C ILE A 15 27.03 22.03 2.13
N VAL A 16 28.21 21.56 2.50
CA VAL A 16 28.61 20.15 2.39
C VAL A 16 27.86 19.40 3.49
N GLY A 17 26.63 18.97 3.18
CA GLY A 17 25.82 18.23 4.16
C GLY A 17 24.50 17.66 3.67
N VAL A 18 23.96 18.10 2.53
CA VAL A 18 22.60 17.69 2.10
C VAL A 18 22.58 16.88 0.79
N SER A 19 23.67 16.84 0.03
CA SER A 19 23.68 16.21 -1.30
C SER A 19 23.71 14.68 -1.29
N ILE A 20 24.19 14.04 -0.22
CA ILE A 20 24.30 12.58 -0.16
C ILE A 20 22.92 11.94 0.08
N PHE A 21 22.06 12.55 0.91
CA PHE A 21 20.71 12.04 1.16
C PHE A 21 19.83 12.06 -0.08
N ALA A 22 19.87 13.15 -0.86
CA ALA A 22 19.11 13.25 -2.09
C ALA A 22 19.59 12.23 -3.14
N ALA A 23 20.90 12.02 -3.27
CA ALA A 23 21.46 11.01 -4.18
C ALA A 23 21.07 9.58 -3.77
N VAL A 24 21.09 9.25 -2.48
CA VAL A 24 20.65 7.94 -1.98
C VAL A 24 19.16 7.72 -2.22
N ILE A 25 18.32 8.74 -1.99
CA ILE A 25 16.88 8.68 -2.25
C ILE A 25 16.61 8.50 -3.75
N VAL A 26 17.30 9.24 -4.62
CA VAL A 26 17.13 9.14 -6.08
C VAL A 26 17.61 7.77 -6.59
N VAL A 27 18.72 7.25 -6.08
CA VAL A 27 19.20 5.90 -6.42
C VAL A 27 18.24 4.83 -5.91
N TYR A 28 17.70 4.97 -4.71
CA TYR A 28 16.69 4.05 -4.17
C TYR A 28 15.39 4.07 -4.98
N ILE A 29 14.91 5.26 -5.38
CA ILE A 29 13.73 5.41 -6.25
C ILE A 29 14.00 4.83 -7.63
N ALA A 30 15.19 5.06 -8.20
CA ALA A 30 15.59 4.51 -9.49
C ALA A 30 15.70 2.98 -9.43
N PHE A 31 16.29 2.42 -8.37
CA PHE A 31 16.40 0.97 -8.18
C PHE A 31 15.02 0.35 -7.93
N ALA A 32 14.14 1.00 -7.15
CA ALA A 32 12.76 0.56 -6.96
C ALA A 32 11.94 0.63 -8.25
N ALA A 33 12.17 1.63 -9.10
CA ALA A 33 11.55 1.74 -10.43
C ALA A 33 12.09 0.69 -11.40
N TRP A 34 13.39 0.41 -11.36
CA TRP A 34 14.02 -0.62 -12.19
C TRP A 34 13.59 -2.04 -11.78
N LEU A 35 13.46 -2.29 -10.48
CA LEU A 35 12.87 -3.52 -9.95
C LEU A 35 11.40 -3.65 -10.36
N LYS A 36 10.60 -2.57 -10.40
CA LYS A 36 9.22 -2.64 -10.92
C LYS A 36 9.13 -3.06 -12.41
N PHE A 37 10.18 -2.82 -13.21
CA PHE A 37 10.22 -3.18 -14.64
C PHE A 37 10.80 -4.58 -14.92
N TRP A 38 11.36 -5.26 -13.92
CA TRP A 38 11.98 -6.56 -14.11
C TRP A 38 10.95 -7.70 -13.99
N PRO A 39 10.85 -8.64 -14.96
CA PRO A 39 9.82 -9.69 -14.99
C PRO A 39 9.93 -10.76 -13.90
N PHE A 40 10.85 -10.62 -12.93
CA PHE A 40 11.03 -11.51 -11.79
C PHE A 40 10.76 -10.85 -10.41
N SER A 41 10.31 -9.60 -10.35
CA SER A 41 10.46 -8.76 -9.14
C SER A 41 9.33 -8.81 -8.09
N ALA A 42 8.25 -9.54 -8.34
CA ALA A 42 7.18 -9.69 -7.35
C ALA A 42 6.91 -11.17 -7.08
N LYS A 43 7.93 -11.94 -6.71
CA LYS A 43 7.65 -13.23 -6.06
C LYS A 43 7.36 -12.95 -4.59
N LEU A 44 6.15 -13.28 -4.15
CA LEU A 44 5.82 -13.28 -2.73
C LEU A 44 6.65 -14.39 -2.08
N THR A 45 7.58 -14.05 -1.18
CA THR A 45 8.32 -15.06 -0.41
C THR A 45 7.45 -15.59 0.72
N LYS A 46 7.76 -16.78 1.27
CA LYS A 46 7.06 -17.33 2.43
C LYS A 46 7.04 -16.37 3.62
N ASP A 47 8.16 -15.68 3.87
CA ASP A 47 8.28 -14.70 4.95
C ASP A 47 7.43 -13.46 4.69
N SER A 48 7.39 -12.98 3.44
CA SER A 48 6.53 -11.85 3.04
C SER A 48 5.06 -12.23 3.16
N TYR A 49 4.69 -13.45 2.76
CA TYR A 49 3.35 -13.99 2.91
C TYR A 49 2.94 -14.08 4.39
N ASN A 50 3.80 -14.65 5.24
CA ASN A 50 3.52 -14.76 6.67
C ASN A 50 3.36 -13.37 7.30
N THR A 51 4.20 -12.41 6.92
CA THR A 51 4.09 -11.01 7.38
C THR A 51 2.77 -10.38 6.95
N ILE A 52 2.33 -10.60 5.71
CA ILE A 52 1.03 -10.14 5.22
C ILE A 52 -0.08 -10.81 6.03
N ARG A 53 -0.05 -12.13 6.18
CA ARG A 53 -1.06 -12.89 6.93
C ARG A 53 -1.20 -12.43 8.38
N THR A 54 -0.10 -12.10 9.04
CA THR A 54 -0.15 -11.57 10.41
C THR A 54 -0.58 -10.11 10.47
N SER A 55 -0.36 -9.33 9.42
CA SER A 55 -0.66 -7.88 9.37
C SER A 55 -2.05 -7.57 8.81
N PHE A 56 -2.63 -8.48 8.03
CA PHE A 56 -3.94 -8.30 7.40
C PHE A 56 -5.06 -8.64 8.40
N LYS A 57 -5.17 -7.79 9.42
CA LYS A 57 -6.15 -7.91 10.51
C LYS A 57 -7.25 -6.88 10.35
N VAL A 58 -8.49 -7.36 10.29
CA VAL A 58 -9.70 -6.55 10.31
C VAL A 58 -10.07 -6.28 11.77
N GLU A 59 -10.35 -5.02 12.09
CA GLU A 59 -10.88 -4.67 13.41
C GLU A 59 -12.36 -5.10 13.48
N THR A 60 -12.74 -5.82 14.54
CA THR A 60 -14.11 -6.35 14.69
C THR A 60 -14.83 -5.72 15.88
N ASP A 61 -14.12 -4.98 16.71
CA ASP A 61 -14.69 -4.26 17.85
C ASP A 61 -15.51 -3.05 17.38
N ASP A 62 -16.82 -3.12 17.56
CA ASP A 62 -17.77 -2.07 17.19
C ASP A 62 -17.43 -0.70 17.80
N THR A 63 -16.80 -0.66 18.97
CA THR A 63 -16.39 0.59 19.61
C THR A 63 -15.25 1.27 18.86
N LYS A 64 -14.34 0.48 18.29
CA LYS A 64 -13.19 0.97 17.52
C LYS A 64 -13.55 1.32 16.09
N ILE A 65 -14.52 0.63 15.50
CA ILE A 65 -15.02 0.91 14.14
C ILE A 65 -15.93 2.15 14.15
N ASN A 66 -16.53 2.49 15.31
CA ASN A 66 -17.35 3.68 15.49
C ASN A 66 -16.52 4.97 15.61
N VAL A 67 -15.93 5.39 14.50
CA VAL A 67 -15.13 6.61 14.40
C VAL A 67 -15.97 7.82 14.04
N ASP A 68 -15.55 8.99 14.51
CA ASP A 68 -16.24 10.29 14.38
C ASP A 68 -15.59 11.21 13.32
N THR A 69 -14.44 10.82 12.75
CA THR A 69 -13.72 11.62 11.76
C THR A 69 -13.24 10.81 10.56
N ASN A 70 -13.12 11.49 9.41
CA ASN A 70 -12.52 10.96 8.19
C ASN A 70 -11.10 10.42 8.43
N ASP A 71 -10.30 11.11 9.25
CA ASP A 71 -8.91 10.70 9.47
C ASP A 71 -8.83 9.39 10.26
N LYS A 72 -9.66 9.22 11.30
CA LYS A 72 -9.74 7.95 12.04
C LYS A 72 -10.27 6.82 11.13
N ALA A 73 -11.27 7.09 10.29
CA ALA A 73 -11.78 6.13 9.32
C ALA A 73 -10.69 5.67 8.33
N LYS A 74 -9.87 6.60 7.81
CA LYS A 74 -8.72 6.28 6.96
C LYS A 74 -7.69 5.43 7.69
N THR A 75 -7.38 5.73 8.95
CA THR A 75 -6.39 4.95 9.72
C THR A 75 -6.82 3.48 9.93
N LEU A 76 -8.12 3.18 9.90
CA LEU A 76 -8.62 1.81 9.98
C LEU A 76 -8.56 1.05 8.64
N VAL A 77 -8.78 1.74 7.52
CA VAL A 77 -8.82 1.12 6.18
C VAL A 77 -7.46 1.07 5.51
N GLN A 78 -6.60 2.07 5.74
CA GLN A 78 -5.30 2.19 5.08
C GLN A 78 -4.42 0.94 5.25
N PRO A 79 -4.28 0.33 6.46
CA PRO A 79 -3.48 -0.87 6.61
C PRO A 79 -4.00 -2.05 5.77
N LEU A 80 -5.33 -2.21 5.66
CA LEU A 80 -5.95 -3.25 4.82
C LEU A 80 -5.65 -3.01 3.34
N ARG A 81 -5.76 -1.75 2.89
CA ARG A 81 -5.42 -1.35 1.52
C ARG A 81 -3.96 -1.62 1.21
N ASP A 82 -3.05 -1.26 2.12
CA ASP A 82 -1.61 -1.43 1.92
C ASP A 82 -1.22 -2.92 1.83
N GLN A 83 -1.83 -3.80 2.63
CA GLN A 83 -1.60 -5.25 2.50
C GLN A 83 -2.23 -5.80 1.22
N PHE A 84 -3.45 -5.37 0.88
CA PHE A 84 -4.11 -5.75 -0.35
C PHE A 84 -3.26 -5.42 -1.58
N GLU A 85 -2.68 -4.22 -1.65
CA GLU A 85 -1.84 -3.80 -2.77
C GLU A 85 -0.57 -4.66 -2.93
N LYS A 86 -0.04 -5.24 -1.85
CA LYS A 86 1.08 -6.19 -1.94
C LYS A 86 0.64 -7.48 -2.64
N ILE A 87 -0.56 -7.97 -2.36
CA ILE A 87 -1.15 -9.13 -3.05
C ILE A 87 -1.55 -8.75 -4.49
N ASN A 88 -2.07 -7.55 -4.72
CA ASN A 88 -2.48 -7.13 -6.06
C ASN A 88 -1.30 -7.05 -7.05
N LYS A 89 -0.09 -6.74 -6.57
CA LYS A 89 1.15 -6.77 -7.39
C LYS A 89 1.44 -8.15 -7.98
N ILE A 90 1.00 -9.21 -7.31
CA ILE A 90 1.17 -10.60 -7.77
C ILE A 90 -0.07 -11.15 -8.47
N LYS A 91 -1.13 -10.36 -8.67
CA LYS A 91 -2.42 -10.80 -9.26
C LYS A 91 -2.26 -11.63 -10.53
N LYS A 92 -1.32 -11.25 -11.41
CA LYS A 92 -1.05 -11.95 -12.68
C LYS A 92 -0.47 -13.36 -12.52
N GLN A 93 0.08 -13.69 -11.35
CA GLN A 93 0.63 -15.01 -11.02
C GLN A 93 -0.40 -15.93 -10.37
N LEU A 94 -1.58 -15.42 -10.02
CA LEU A 94 -2.62 -16.14 -9.31
C LEU A 94 -3.61 -16.79 -10.30
N GLN A 95 -4.26 -17.87 -9.86
CA GLN A 95 -5.34 -18.51 -10.61
C GLN A 95 -6.56 -17.60 -10.67
N GLU A 96 -7.40 -17.81 -11.69
CA GLU A 96 -8.61 -17.00 -11.94
C GLU A 96 -9.58 -16.96 -10.74
N THR A 97 -9.71 -18.07 -10.02
CA THR A 97 -10.50 -18.19 -8.79
C THR A 97 -9.99 -17.24 -7.70
N THR A 98 -8.68 -17.22 -7.47
CA THR A 98 -8.01 -16.33 -6.52
C THR A 98 -8.10 -14.87 -6.98
N GLN A 99 -7.96 -14.59 -8.28
CA GLN A 99 -8.13 -13.24 -8.81
C GLN A 99 -9.55 -12.70 -8.63
N THR A 100 -10.56 -13.57 -8.77
CA THR A 100 -11.96 -13.24 -8.49
C THR A 100 -12.15 -12.88 -7.03
N LYS A 101 -11.70 -13.73 -6.10
CA LYS A 101 -11.79 -13.48 -4.66
C LYS A 101 -11.02 -12.22 -4.25
N LEU A 102 -9.84 -12.00 -4.84
CA LEU A 102 -9.03 -10.80 -4.66
C LEU A 102 -9.83 -9.55 -5.07
N THR A 103 -10.51 -9.59 -6.22
CA THR A 103 -11.33 -8.46 -6.69
C THR A 103 -12.54 -8.20 -5.79
N THR A 104 -13.15 -9.24 -5.21
CA THR A 104 -14.23 -9.09 -4.22
C THR A 104 -13.74 -8.36 -2.96
N VAL A 105 -12.63 -8.81 -2.37
CA VAL A 105 -12.03 -8.16 -1.19
C VAL A 105 -11.58 -6.73 -1.53
N GLU A 106 -11.07 -6.49 -2.74
CA GLU A 106 -10.74 -5.13 -3.21
C GLU A 106 -11.95 -4.19 -3.18
N ASN A 107 -13.08 -4.67 -3.68
CA ASN A 107 -14.30 -3.87 -3.78
C ASN A 107 -14.82 -3.50 -2.39
N GLU A 108 -14.77 -4.41 -1.43
CA GLU A 108 -15.19 -4.14 -0.05
C GLU A 108 -14.27 -3.11 0.63
N ILE A 109 -12.96 -3.27 0.51
CA ILE A 109 -11.98 -2.30 1.03
C ILE A 109 -12.17 -0.93 0.36
N SER A 110 -12.37 -0.90 -0.96
CA SER A 110 -12.53 0.34 -1.72
C SER A 110 -13.85 1.06 -1.38
N GLN A 111 -14.92 0.32 -1.10
CA GLN A 111 -16.17 0.91 -0.60
C GLN A 111 -15.99 1.55 0.77
N ALA A 112 -15.30 0.88 1.70
CA ALA A 112 -15.01 1.45 3.01
C ALA A 112 -14.10 2.70 2.90
N GLU A 113 -13.09 2.66 2.03
CA GLU A 113 -12.19 3.79 1.77
C GLU A 113 -12.93 4.99 1.17
N ALA A 114 -13.82 4.76 0.20
CA ALA A 114 -14.65 5.80 -0.41
C ALA A 114 -15.52 6.49 0.65
N LYS A 115 -16.12 5.72 1.57
CA LYS A 115 -16.91 6.26 2.68
C LYS A 115 -16.05 7.02 3.70
N ALA A 116 -14.81 6.61 3.94
CA ALA A 116 -13.84 7.34 4.77
C ALA A 116 -13.37 8.68 4.18
N LYS A 117 -13.61 8.90 2.87
CA LYS A 117 -13.25 10.14 2.15
C LYS A 117 -14.45 11.06 1.90
N THR A 118 -15.65 10.68 2.33
CA THR A 118 -16.88 11.44 2.08
C THR A 118 -16.93 12.70 2.95
N ASN A 119 -17.46 13.81 2.42
CA ASN A 119 -17.63 15.08 3.14
C ASN A 119 -19.05 15.64 2.89
N PRO A 120 -19.90 15.83 3.92
CA PRO A 120 -19.65 15.57 5.34
C PRO A 120 -19.43 14.08 5.65
N PHE A 121 -18.65 13.79 6.70
CA PHE A 121 -18.38 12.41 7.09
C PHE A 121 -19.65 11.74 7.63
N ALA A 122 -19.94 10.54 7.13
CA ALA A 122 -21.07 9.73 7.57
C ALA A 122 -20.57 8.47 8.30
N THR A 123 -20.46 8.55 9.63
CA THR A 123 -19.98 7.45 10.49
C THR A 123 -20.73 6.13 10.25
N VAL A 124 -22.06 6.19 10.12
CA VAL A 124 -22.90 4.99 9.92
C VAL A 124 -22.60 4.33 8.57
N ASP A 125 -22.48 5.13 7.51
CA ASP A 125 -22.13 4.63 6.18
C ASP A 125 -20.76 3.97 6.15
N PHE A 126 -19.77 4.60 6.78
CA PHE A 126 -18.43 4.05 6.89
C PHE A 126 -18.46 2.72 7.66
N ARG A 127 -19.09 2.69 8.84
CA ARG A 127 -19.19 1.49 9.67
C ARG A 127 -19.84 0.34 8.89
N ASN A 128 -20.95 0.61 8.21
CA ASN A 128 -21.67 -0.39 7.43
C ASN A 128 -20.84 -0.92 6.25
N ALA A 129 -20.04 -0.07 5.61
CA ALA A 129 -19.12 -0.50 4.56
C ALA A 129 -17.95 -1.31 5.12
N TYR A 130 -17.34 -0.86 6.23
CA TYR A 130 -16.21 -1.54 6.87
C TYR A 130 -16.59 -2.94 7.38
N LYS A 131 -17.79 -3.10 7.97
CA LYS A 131 -18.30 -4.40 8.45
C LYS A 131 -18.49 -5.45 7.36
N LYS A 132 -18.50 -5.06 6.08
CA LYS A 132 -18.53 -6.02 4.97
C LYS A 132 -17.17 -6.71 4.78
N ILE A 133 -16.08 -6.07 5.20
CA ILE A 133 -14.74 -6.66 5.11
C ILE A 133 -14.65 -7.77 6.15
N SER A 134 -14.61 -9.02 5.70
CA SER A 134 -14.54 -10.19 6.57
C SER A 134 -13.10 -10.68 6.74
N GLN A 135 -12.70 -10.92 7.99
CA GLN A 135 -11.42 -11.58 8.28
C GLN A 135 -11.36 -12.98 7.66
N ASP A 136 -12.48 -13.69 7.61
CA ASP A 136 -12.55 -15.03 7.04
C ASP A 136 -12.39 -15.00 5.52
N ASP A 137 -12.96 -13.99 4.85
CA ASP A 137 -12.77 -13.80 3.41
C ASP A 137 -11.33 -13.44 3.06
N ILE A 138 -10.68 -12.63 3.90
CA ILE A 138 -9.25 -12.32 3.78
C ILE A 138 -8.39 -13.57 4.02
N ASN A 139 -8.69 -14.36 5.06
CA ASN A 139 -7.95 -15.60 5.34
C ASN A 139 -8.11 -16.60 4.19
N SER A 140 -9.33 -16.75 3.66
CA SER A 140 -9.61 -17.60 2.49
C SER A 140 -8.85 -17.13 1.25
N LEU A 141 -8.83 -15.82 0.97
CA LEU A 141 -8.00 -15.25 -0.09
C LEU A 141 -6.51 -15.58 0.11
N LEU A 142 -5.99 -15.40 1.33
CA LEU A 142 -4.59 -15.67 1.64
C LEU A 142 -4.26 -17.16 1.52
N ASP A 143 -5.16 -18.06 1.88
CA ASP A 143 -4.95 -19.50 1.71
C ASP A 143 -4.90 -19.89 0.22
N LEU A 144 -5.75 -19.30 -0.62
CA LEU A 144 -5.69 -19.46 -2.08
C LEU A 144 -4.39 -18.92 -2.67
N VAL A 145 -3.94 -17.73 -2.24
CA VAL A 145 -2.65 -17.16 -2.65
C VAL A 145 -1.49 -18.08 -2.27
N LYS A 146 -1.52 -18.66 -1.07
CA LYS A 146 -0.51 -19.63 -0.62
C LYS A 146 -0.48 -20.86 -1.51
N GLN A 147 -1.65 -21.38 -1.86
CA GLN A 147 -1.80 -22.55 -2.74
C GLN A 147 -1.28 -22.26 -4.15
N ASP A 148 -1.70 -21.15 -4.76
CA ASP A 148 -1.30 -20.76 -6.12
C ASP A 148 0.21 -20.57 -6.25
N LEU A 149 0.85 -20.05 -5.20
CA LEU A 149 2.28 -19.76 -5.18
C LEU A 149 3.14 -20.87 -4.55
N ASN A 150 2.55 -21.97 -4.08
CA ASN A 150 3.23 -23.07 -3.37
C ASN A 150 4.10 -22.59 -2.20
N LEU A 151 3.55 -21.71 -1.36
CA LEU A 151 4.23 -21.10 -0.20
C LEU A 151 4.06 -21.89 1.10
#